data_AF-A0A7J5ZGV5-F1
#
_entry.id   AF-A0A7J5ZGV5-F1
#
_cell.length_a   1.000
_cell.length_b   1.000
_cell.length_c   1.000
_cell.angle_alpha   90.00
_cell.angle_beta   90.00
_cell.angle_gamma   90.00
#
_symmetry.space_group_name_H-M   'P 1'
#
loop_
_entity.id
_entity.type
_entity.pdbx_description
1 polymer ?
#
loop_
_entity_poly.entity_id
_entity_poly.type
_entity_poly.pdbx_seq_one_letter_code
_entity_poly.pdbx_strand_id
1 'polypeptide(L)'
;MGTQLYLEIKVQCEKDSISITLTIPSRLRQYAARYFLGNCMPSRFNVLPSGEGKAEFNYKLADCNFKRLMKGKHLIYKNELTFRPRPRSSPAAYVYPIECVYPRCLLDSVKGNSRFLPRYHSSAIILYLQSFKFGLGEEVRG
;
A
#
# COMPACT_ATOMS: atom_id res chain seq x y z
N MET A 1 -28.88 -13.79 5.35
CA MET A 1 -27.93 -14.65 4.60
C MET A 1 -26.72 -13.80 4.26
N GLY A 2 -25.73 -13.76 5.15
CA GLY A 2 -24.64 -12.78 5.07
C GLY A 2 -23.36 -13.39 5.59
N THR A 3 -22.71 -14.21 4.77
CA THR A 3 -21.37 -14.75 4.99
C THR A 3 -20.82 -15.15 3.61
N GLN A 4 -19.50 -15.06 3.42
CA GLN A 4 -18.73 -15.43 2.21
C GLN A 4 -18.50 -14.38 1.11
N LEU A 5 -17.99 -13.19 1.43
CA LEU A 5 -17.21 -12.36 0.46
C LEU A 5 -15.72 -12.23 0.81
N TYR A 6 -15.30 -12.81 1.95
CA TYR A 6 -13.94 -12.66 2.48
C TYR A 6 -12.90 -13.66 1.92
N LEU A 7 -13.33 -14.74 1.27
CA LEU A 7 -12.46 -15.90 1.05
C LEU A 7 -11.51 -15.81 -0.15
N GLU A 8 -11.66 -14.80 -1.01
CA GLU A 8 -10.88 -14.71 -2.26
C GLU A 8 -10.25 -13.33 -2.50
N ILE A 9 -9.92 -12.61 -1.43
CA ILE A 9 -9.12 -11.38 -1.52
C ILE A 9 -7.68 -11.72 -1.14
N LYS A 10 -6.75 -11.51 -2.08
CA LYS A 10 -5.30 -11.67 -1.87
C LYS A 10 -4.66 -10.30 -1.88
N VAL A 11 -4.02 -9.93 -0.77
CA VAL A 11 -3.33 -8.64 -0.62
C VAL A 11 -1.83 -8.90 -0.54
N GLN A 12 -1.06 -8.23 -1.39
CA GLN A 12 0.40 -8.27 -1.39
C GLN A 12 0.94 -6.85 -1.22
N CYS A 13 1.64 -6.62 -0.12
CA CYS A 13 2.30 -5.35 0.18
C CYS A 13 3.75 -5.42 -0.31
N GLU A 14 4.06 -4.68 -1.36
CA GLU A 14 5.41 -4.55 -1.92
C GLU A 14 6.11 -3.33 -1.31
N LYS A 15 7.31 -2.96 -1.76
CA LYS A 15 8.12 -1.91 -1.11
C LYS A 15 7.43 -0.54 -1.09
N ASP A 16 6.87 -0.12 -2.21
CA ASP A 16 6.18 1.16 -2.41
C ASP A 16 4.82 1.02 -3.13
N SER A 17 4.43 -0.22 -3.41
CA SER A 17 3.22 -0.61 -4.14
C SER A 17 2.40 -1.62 -3.34
N ILE A 18 1.16 -1.79 -3.80
CA ILE A 18 0.26 -2.81 -3.34
C ILE A 18 -0.39 -3.49 -4.54
N SER A 19 -0.46 -4.82 -4.45
CA SER A 19 -1.07 -5.69 -5.44
C SER A 19 -2.20 -6.46 -4.78
N ILE A 20 -3.44 -6.14 -5.11
CA ILE A 20 -4.63 -6.83 -4.60
C ILE A 20 -5.30 -7.57 -5.75
N THR A 21 -5.56 -8.86 -5.54
CA THR A 21 -6.38 -9.66 -6.44
C THR A 21 -7.65 -10.06 -5.73
N LEU A 22 -8.80 -9.87 -6.37
CA LEU A 22 -10.08 -10.31 -5.87
C LEU A 22 -10.85 -11.09 -6.95
N THR A 23 -11.48 -12.18 -6.54
CA THR A 23 -12.43 -12.91 -7.38
C THR A 23 -13.85 -12.40 -7.12
N ILE A 24 -14.57 -12.12 -8.19
CA ILE A 24 -15.96 -11.66 -8.18
C ILE A 24 -16.83 -12.81 -8.69
N PRO A 25 -17.85 -13.24 -7.94
CA PRO A 25 -18.76 -14.27 -8.41
C PRO A 25 -19.47 -13.82 -9.68
N SER A 26 -19.81 -14.76 -10.56
CA SER A 26 -20.44 -14.51 -11.86
C SER A 26 -21.64 -13.55 -11.80
N ARG A 27 -22.46 -13.65 -10.74
CA ARG A 27 -23.64 -12.80 -10.48
C ARG A 27 -23.33 -11.32 -10.22
N LEU A 28 -22.13 -11.01 -9.71
CA LEU A 28 -21.70 -9.66 -9.38
C LEU A 28 -20.74 -9.07 -10.42
N ARG A 29 -20.40 -9.83 -11.46
CA ARG A 29 -19.44 -9.46 -12.51
C ARG A 29 -19.77 -8.12 -13.18
N GLN A 30 -21.05 -7.86 -13.45
CA GLN A 30 -21.54 -6.59 -14.02
C GLN A 30 -21.24 -5.37 -13.14
N TYR A 31 -20.98 -5.58 -11.85
CA TYR A 31 -20.62 -4.55 -10.88
C TYR A 31 -19.11 -4.50 -10.61
N ALA A 32 -18.26 -5.10 -11.45
CA ALA A 32 -16.80 -5.07 -11.25
C ALA A 32 -16.23 -3.65 -11.14
N ALA A 33 -16.72 -2.70 -11.94
CA ALA A 33 -16.33 -1.29 -11.88
C ALA A 33 -16.81 -0.55 -10.61
N ARG A 34 -17.59 -1.22 -9.75
CA ARG A 34 -18.09 -0.69 -8.46
C ARG A 34 -17.26 -1.14 -7.26
N TYR A 35 -16.13 -1.81 -7.50
CA TYR A 35 -15.11 -2.07 -6.50
C TYR A 35 -14.08 -0.95 -6.52
N PHE A 36 -13.73 -0.41 -5.35
CA PHE A 36 -12.81 0.71 -5.23
C PHE A 36 -11.78 0.47 -4.13
N LEU A 37 -10.52 0.78 -4.39
CA LEU A 37 -9.48 0.90 -3.38
C LEU A 37 -9.32 2.38 -3.05
N GLY A 38 -9.88 2.83 -1.93
CA GLY A 38 -10.02 4.26 -1.65
C GLY A 38 -10.81 4.98 -2.76
N ASN A 39 -10.13 5.78 -3.58
CA ASN A 39 -10.72 6.44 -4.77
C ASN A 39 -10.32 5.80 -6.12
N CYS A 40 -9.51 4.75 -6.13
CA CYS A 40 -9.09 4.06 -7.36
C CYS A 40 -10.07 2.97 -7.79
N MET A 41 -10.25 2.83 -9.10
CA MET A 41 -10.94 1.69 -9.73
C MET A 41 -10.00 0.47 -9.86
N PRO A 42 -10.47 -0.71 -10.27
CA PRO A 42 -9.58 -1.82 -10.59
C PRO A 42 -8.63 -1.43 -11.73
N SER A 43 -7.35 -1.73 -11.56
CA SER A 43 -6.32 -1.52 -12.59
C SER A 43 -6.50 -2.46 -13.79
N ARG A 44 -6.93 -3.70 -13.51
CA ARG A 44 -7.25 -4.70 -14.54
C ARG A 44 -8.47 -5.51 -14.12
N PHE A 45 -9.21 -5.97 -15.11
CA PHE A 45 -10.36 -6.84 -14.92
C PHE A 45 -10.40 -7.90 -16.03
N ASN A 46 -10.51 -9.16 -15.65
CA ASN A 46 -10.58 -10.30 -16.55
C ASN A 46 -11.76 -11.20 -16.19
N VAL A 47 -12.28 -11.97 -17.14
CA VAL A 47 -13.28 -13.02 -16.89
C VAL A 47 -12.55 -14.37 -16.90
N LEU A 48 -12.68 -15.12 -15.82
CA LEU A 48 -12.11 -16.46 -15.68
C LEU A 48 -12.92 -17.47 -16.52
N PRO A 49 -12.32 -18.60 -16.93
CA PRO A 49 -13.02 -19.67 -17.66
C PRO A 49 -14.23 -20.22 -16.90
N SER A 50 -14.22 -20.15 -15.56
CA SER A 50 -15.34 -20.52 -14.68
C SER A 50 -16.54 -19.56 -14.79
N GLY A 51 -16.40 -18.43 -15.47
CA GLY A 51 -17.38 -17.35 -15.51
C GLY A 51 -17.29 -16.39 -14.33
N GLU A 52 -16.30 -16.49 -13.46
CA GLU A 52 -16.06 -15.49 -12.42
C GLU A 52 -15.31 -14.29 -12.99
N GLY A 53 -15.42 -13.13 -12.34
CA GLY A 53 -14.58 -11.98 -12.64
C GLY A 53 -13.31 -12.04 -11.78
N LYS A 54 -12.17 -11.62 -12.32
CA LYS A 54 -10.95 -11.38 -11.55
C LYS A 54 -10.61 -9.90 -11.69
N ALA A 55 -10.64 -9.17 -10.57
CA ALA A 55 -10.25 -7.76 -10.53
C ALA A 55 -8.91 -7.61 -9.81
N GLU A 56 -8.04 -6.77 -10.37
CA GLU A 56 -6.69 -6.53 -9.85
C GLU A 56 -6.50 -5.03 -9.57
N PHE A 57 -5.89 -4.72 -8.44
CA PHE A 57 -5.52 -3.37 -8.03
C PHE A 57 -4.02 -3.34 -7.80
N ASN A 58 -3.29 -2.81 -8.76
CA ASN A 58 -1.85 -2.66 -8.71
C ASN A 58 -1.54 -1.15 -8.70
N TYR A 59 -1.26 -0.61 -7.51
CA TYR A 59 -1.12 0.83 -7.30
C TYR A 59 0.05 1.15 -6.36
N LYS A 60 0.59 2.36 -6.46
CA LYS A 60 1.57 2.84 -5.47
C LYS A 60 0.84 3.20 -4.17
N LEU A 61 1.53 3.06 -3.04
CA LEU A 61 1.03 3.49 -1.73
C LEU A 61 0.87 5.01 -1.60
N ALA A 62 1.42 5.77 -2.55
CA ALA A 62 1.20 7.21 -2.68
C ALA A 62 -0.11 7.55 -3.40
N ASP A 63 -0.69 6.60 -4.13
CA ASP A 63 -1.93 6.78 -4.87
C ASP A 63 -3.14 6.40 -4.02
N CYS A 64 -4.33 6.38 -4.62
CA CYS A 64 -5.55 5.80 -4.07
C CYS A 64 -6.01 6.31 -2.70
N ASN A 65 -5.49 7.47 -2.26
CA ASN A 65 -5.73 8.09 -0.95
C ASN A 65 -5.39 7.19 0.24
N PHE A 66 -4.31 6.41 0.15
CA PHE A 66 -3.79 5.67 1.31
C PHE A 66 -3.45 6.63 2.46
N LYS A 67 -3.92 6.30 3.66
CA LYS A 67 -3.56 7.01 4.89
C LYS A 67 -2.21 6.50 5.37
N ARG A 68 -1.22 7.38 5.35
CA ARG A 68 0.12 7.10 5.90
C ARG A 68 0.18 7.48 7.38
N LEU A 69 0.52 6.52 8.22
CA LEU A 69 0.60 6.67 9.68
C LEU A 69 1.98 6.23 10.18
N MET A 70 2.55 6.97 11.12
CA MET A 70 3.78 6.59 11.80
C MET A 70 3.44 6.11 13.21
N LYS A 71 3.77 4.85 13.53
CA LYS A 71 3.56 4.27 14.86
C LYS A 71 4.87 3.66 15.37
N GLY A 72 5.58 4.42 16.20
CA GLY A 72 6.89 4.04 16.73
C GLY A 72 7.92 3.79 15.63
N LYS A 73 8.38 2.53 15.52
CA LYS A 73 9.34 2.07 14.50
C LYS A 73 8.68 1.58 13.21
N HIS A 74 7.36 1.65 13.10
CA HIS A 74 6.62 1.19 11.93
C HIS A 74 6.01 2.34 11.15
N LEU A 75 6.05 2.21 9.83
CA LEU A 75 5.30 3.03 8.88
C LEU A 75 4.13 2.19 8.39
N ILE A 76 2.91 2.67 8.60
CA ILE A 76 1.68 1.96 8.30
C ILE A 76 0.93 2.71 7.20
N TYR A 77 0.54 2.00 6.15
CA TYR A 77 -0.36 2.51 5.12
C TYR A 77 -1.70 1.82 5.27
N LYS A 78 -2.78 2.60 5.43
CA LYS A 78 -4.14 2.09 5.58
C LYS A 78 -5.04 2.57 4.45
N ASN A 79 -5.89 1.69 3.96
CA ASN A 79 -6.96 2.03 3.02
C ASN A 79 -8.11 1.03 3.15
N GLU A 80 -9.16 1.21 2.37
CA GLU A 80 -10.32 0.34 2.36
C GLU A 80 -10.63 -0.07 0.91
N LEU A 81 -10.81 -1.37 0.71
CA LEU A 81 -11.39 -1.92 -0.50
C LEU A 81 -12.91 -1.98 -0.31
N THR A 82 -13.65 -1.25 -1.13
CA THR A 82 -15.10 -1.07 -0.96
C THR A 82 -15.87 -1.55 -2.18
N PHE A 83 -17.03 -2.16 -1.96
CA PHE A 83 -17.99 -2.49 -3.01
C PHE A 83 -19.23 -1.60 -2.87
N ARG A 84 -19.52 -0.82 -3.92
CA ARG A 84 -20.59 0.19 -3.91
C ARG A 84 -21.55 0.00 -5.10
N PRO A 85 -22.49 -0.95 -5.01
CA PRO A 85 -23.44 -1.22 -6.11
C PRO A 85 -24.43 -0.06 -6.32
N ARG A 86 -24.64 0.78 -5.30
CA ARG A 86 -25.49 1.98 -5.34
C ARG A 86 -24.66 3.27 -5.47
N PRO A 87 -25.27 4.41 -5.85
CA PRO A 87 -24.58 5.71 -5.92
C PRO A 87 -23.90 6.11 -4.60
N ARG A 88 -22.95 7.05 -4.67
CA ARG A 88 -22.11 7.46 -3.53
C ARG A 88 -22.88 7.94 -2.29
N SER A 89 -24.12 8.40 -2.46
CA SER A 89 -25.01 8.78 -1.36
C SER A 89 -25.40 7.60 -0.48
N SER A 90 -25.32 6.37 -0.99
CA SER A 90 -25.54 5.14 -0.23
C SER A 90 -24.25 4.64 0.42
N PRO A 91 -24.33 3.99 1.59
CA PRO A 91 -23.18 3.34 2.22
C PRO A 91 -22.62 2.24 1.33
N ALA A 92 -21.33 1.92 1.51
CA ALA A 92 -20.73 0.77 0.84
C ALA A 92 -21.42 -0.53 1.32
N ALA A 93 -21.72 -1.43 0.38
CA ALA A 93 -22.33 -2.71 0.73
C ALA A 93 -21.32 -3.65 1.39
N TYR A 94 -20.04 -3.47 1.07
CA TYR A 94 -18.93 -4.22 1.66
C TYR A 94 -17.70 -3.32 1.76
N VAL A 95 -16.97 -3.50 2.86
CA VAL A 95 -15.73 -2.77 3.18
C VAL A 95 -14.74 -3.80 3.71
N TYR A 96 -13.57 -3.89 3.09
CA TYR A 96 -12.46 -4.72 3.52
C TYR A 96 -11.27 -3.83 3.88
N PRO A 97 -10.78 -3.88 5.14
CA PRO A 97 -9.66 -3.04 5.57
C PRO A 97 -8.36 -3.54 4.94
N ILE A 98 -7.58 -2.61 4.39
CA ILE A 98 -6.24 -2.84 3.86
C ILE A 98 -5.23 -2.17 4.79
N GLU A 99 -4.23 -2.93 5.22
CA GLU A 99 -3.13 -2.44 6.03
C GLU A 99 -1.80 -3.03 5.56
N CYS A 100 -0.86 -2.17 5.17
CA CYS A 100 0.52 -2.55 4.89
C CYS A 100 1.43 -1.92 5.96
N VAL A 101 2.26 -2.75 6.61
CA VAL A 101 3.14 -2.32 7.70
C VAL A 101 4.59 -2.54 7.30
N TYR A 102 5.36 -1.46 7.33
CA TYR A 102 6.78 -1.46 7.00
C TYR A 102 7.62 -1.09 8.21
N PRO A 103 8.72 -1.81 8.49
CA PRO A 103 9.71 -1.33 9.44
C PRO A 103 10.34 -0.05 8.89
N ARG A 104 10.52 0.96 9.75
CA ARG A 104 11.28 2.15 9.37
C ARG A 104 12.76 1.81 9.41
N CYS A 105 13.45 2.02 8.29
CA CYS A 105 14.91 1.94 8.16
C CYS A 105 15.67 2.97 9.03
N LEU A 106 15.00 3.78 9.87
CA LEU A 106 15.70 4.63 10.84
C LEU A 106 16.51 3.83 11.86
N LEU A 107 16.33 2.51 11.96
CA LEU A 107 17.24 1.65 12.71
C LEU A 107 18.62 1.50 12.04
N ASP A 108 18.73 1.67 10.73
CA ASP A 108 20.03 1.69 10.04
C ASP A 108 20.80 3.00 10.29
N SER A 109 20.08 4.09 10.60
CA SER A 109 20.71 5.33 11.06
C SER A 109 21.26 5.21 12.50
N VAL A 110 20.65 4.39 13.35
CA VAL A 110 21.17 4.08 14.70
C VAL A 110 22.39 3.15 14.62
N LYS A 111 22.54 2.40 13.52
CA LYS A 111 23.71 1.57 13.21
C LYS A 111 24.80 2.33 12.42
N GLY A 112 24.61 3.63 12.15
CA GLY A 112 25.58 4.47 11.46
C GLY A 112 26.52 5.19 12.44
N ASN A 113 27.80 5.31 12.10
CA ASN A 113 28.83 5.96 12.94
C ASN A 113 28.78 7.51 12.91
N SER A 114 27.62 8.10 12.60
CA SER A 114 27.50 9.56 12.56
C SER A 114 27.57 10.10 13.99
N ARG A 115 28.60 10.90 14.27
CA ARG A 115 28.91 11.39 15.62
C ARG A 115 29.14 12.89 15.63
N PHE A 116 28.63 13.53 16.67
CA PHE A 116 29.06 14.88 17.04
C PHE A 116 30.45 14.77 17.65
N LEU A 117 31.39 15.53 17.11
CA LEU A 117 32.72 15.61 17.71
C LEU A 117 32.70 16.60 18.89
N PRO A 118 33.60 16.43 19.89
CA PRO A 118 33.76 17.40 20.97
C PRO A 118 33.94 18.80 20.38
N ARG A 119 33.23 19.78 20.94
CA ARG A 119 33.34 21.16 20.48
C ARG A 119 34.70 21.71 20.89
N TYR A 120 35.49 22.09 19.89
CA TYR A 120 36.75 22.79 20.11
C TYR A 120 36.53 24.30 20.41
N HIS A 121 35.48 24.90 19.83
CA HIS A 121 35.11 26.30 20.08
C HIS A 121 33.58 26.43 20.25
N SER A 122 33.12 27.38 21.07
CA SER A 122 31.69 27.57 21.36
C SER A 122 30.88 28.00 20.13
N SER A 123 31.52 28.70 19.18
CA SER A 123 30.91 29.18 17.94
C SER A 123 30.90 28.17 16.80
N ALA A 124 31.45 26.95 16.98
CA ALA A 124 31.55 25.96 15.92
C ALA A 124 31.02 24.59 16.36
N ILE A 125 30.23 23.96 15.49
CA ILE A 125 29.78 22.58 15.63
C ILE A 125 30.38 21.79 14.48
N ILE A 126 31.11 20.72 14.81
CA ILE A 126 31.72 19.82 13.83
C ILE A 126 30.93 18.51 13.82
N LEU A 127 30.44 18.15 12.64
CA LEU A 127 29.62 16.98 12.38
C LEU A 127 30.40 16.01 11.49
N TYR A 128 30.52 14.75 11.93
CA TYR A 128 30.93 13.68 11.03
C TYR A 128 29.69 12.98 10.51
N LEU A 129 29.33 13.26 9.26
CA LEU A 129 28.20 12.64 8.58
C LEU A 129 28.70 11.53 7.67
N GLN A 130 28.26 10.30 7.91
CA GLN A 130 28.34 9.24 6.91
C GLN A 130 26.99 9.10 6.22
N SER A 131 26.95 9.43 4.92
CA SER A 131 25.78 9.14 4.09
C SER A 131 25.68 7.62 3.88
N PHE A 132 24.49 7.06 4.05
CA PHE A 132 24.21 5.74 3.49
C PHE A 132 24.03 5.87 1.98
N LYS A 133 24.53 4.87 1.24
CA LYS A 133 24.23 4.74 -0.18
C LYS A 133 22.75 4.36 -0.29
N PHE A 134 21.93 5.17 -0.94
CA PHE A 134 20.68 4.65 -1.48
C PHE A 134 21.04 3.56 -2.48
N GLY A 135 20.42 2.39 -2.38
CA GLY A 135 20.45 1.41 -3.47
C GLY A 135 19.87 2.09 -4.69
N LEU A 136 20.74 2.53 -5.61
CA LEU A 136 20.36 2.98 -6.93
C LEU A 136 19.53 1.86 -7.54
N GLY A 137 18.33 2.23 -8.03
CA GLY A 137 17.40 1.30 -8.64
C GLY A 137 18.09 0.46 -9.70
N GLU A 138 17.69 -0.81 -9.78
CA GLU A 138 18.13 -1.70 -10.85
C GLU A 138 17.96 -1.01 -12.20
N GLU A 139 19.05 -1.02 -12.94
CA GLU A 139 19.15 -0.63 -14.33
C GLU A 139 18.19 -1.49 -15.16
N VAL A 140 17.20 -0.87 -15.78
CA VAL A 140 16.43 -1.49 -16.86
C VAL A 140 17.36 -1.67 -18.06
N ARG A 141 17.85 -2.90 -18.27
CA ARG A 141 18.51 -3.26 -19.54
C ARG A 141 17.49 -3.22 -20.67
N GLY A 142 17.77 -2.39 -21.67
CA GLY A 142 17.10 -2.38 -22.96
C GLY A 142 17.46 -3.59 -23.83
#